data_AF-A0A821CAM7-F1
#
_entry.id   AF-A0A821CAM7-F1
#
_cell.length_a   1.000
_cell.length_b   1.000
_cell.length_c   1.000
_cell.angle_alpha   90.00
_cell.angle_beta   90.00
_cell.angle_gamma   90.00
#
_symmetry.space_group_name_H-M   'P 1'
#
loop_
_entity.id
_entity.type
_entity.pdbx_description
1 polymer ?
#
loop_
_entity_poly.entity_id
_entity_poly.type
_entity_poly.pdbx_seq_one_letter_code
_entity_poly.pdbx_strand_id
1 'polypeptide(L)'
;MSLISRIIQFCILHRFVERWRSIDFRQSLTTMCLFLLLSFITSIILNILIPILFIKTSPSSISSSLSSSSSSSSSLSLFTSSHIFFPPDITSLRCSSPQNHELQTHYSQEKSLNTKRKYTKDPSKQKNISSDLRQEAETSLHLALRLIAENKFEKARKVFEHALTLDPYNSEILVEYGQFLEHHHNDLIRAENLYTRALVKQPTNPRALELKKRTLPLVEEIDQKKFIFIDNLLQELYRIPDTNPYLRRAKRDAYYLHIYHSNAIEGNTLNLRETRHIVETRMAIGGKSLIEQQEVLGLDLALQYVNCTLVNRLGSITREDIFEIHRRVLGFVDPIEAGHLRQHQVYVGSFVPPAAEDVPSYLDDFLIWLNSLEDTRDLHAIELAAIAHYKFVYIHPFIDGNGRTGRLLMNLILMRSGFPPVIIKKSDRLAYYSYLDQANDGDVRPLIRFIAKCTERTLTEFIHQSQPTRSTGQELTLADDDDDGDENNDGINLIEERIIIV
;
A
#
# COMPACT_ATOMS: atom_id res chain seq x y z
N MET A 1 -27.75 -45.95 -13.35
CA MET A 1 -27.94 -45.03 -14.50
C MET A 1 -27.17 -43.73 -14.27
N SER A 2 -25.88 -43.66 -14.63
CA SER A 2 -25.06 -42.46 -14.38
C SER A 2 -23.95 -42.27 -15.42
N LEU A 3 -23.17 -43.31 -15.71
CA LEU A 3 -22.05 -43.23 -16.66
C LEU A 3 -22.52 -42.99 -18.11
N ILE A 4 -23.48 -43.79 -18.58
CA ILE A 4 -24.04 -43.67 -19.95
C ILE A 4 -24.64 -42.28 -20.19
N SER A 5 -25.33 -41.71 -19.20
CA SER A 5 -25.90 -40.36 -19.30
C SER A 5 -24.81 -39.30 -19.53
N ARG A 6 -23.72 -39.34 -18.74
CA ARG A 6 -22.58 -38.42 -18.88
C ARG A 6 -21.85 -38.59 -20.21
N ILE A 7 -21.70 -39.82 -20.71
CA ILE A 7 -21.09 -40.08 -22.03
C ILE A 7 -21.95 -39.48 -23.16
N ILE A 8 -23.27 -39.71 -23.14
CA ILE A 8 -24.20 -39.12 -24.12
C ILE A 8 -24.14 -37.58 -24.07
N GLN A 9 -24.13 -37.00 -22.87
CA GLN A 9 -24.07 -35.55 -22.66
C GLN A 9 -22.75 -34.95 -23.19
N PHE A 10 -21.62 -35.64 -23.00
CA PHE A 10 -20.31 -35.24 -23.54
C PHE A 10 -20.26 -35.37 -25.08
N CYS A 11 -20.75 -36.46 -25.65
CA CYS A 11 -20.79 -36.66 -27.10
C CYS A 11 -21.71 -35.67 -27.83
N ILE A 12 -22.83 -35.27 -27.21
CA ILE A 12 -23.69 -34.20 -27.73
C ILE A 12 -22.94 -32.86 -27.70
N LEU A 13 -22.31 -32.51 -26.57
CA LEU A 13 -21.59 -31.25 -26.42
C LEU A 13 -20.42 -31.12 -27.41
N HIS A 14 -19.62 -32.17 -27.60
CA HIS A 14 -18.50 -32.19 -28.54
C HIS A 14 -18.96 -31.94 -29.99
N ARG A 15 -19.97 -32.68 -30.45
CA ARG A 15 -20.54 -32.49 -31.80
C ARG A 15 -21.21 -31.12 -31.99
N PHE A 16 -21.64 -30.47 -30.91
CA PHE A 16 -22.18 -29.11 -30.98
C PHE A 16 -21.06 -28.07 -31.12
N VAL A 17 -19.97 -28.21 -30.37
CA VAL A 17 -18.80 -27.32 -30.44
C VAL A 17 -18.12 -27.39 -31.82
N GLU A 18 -17.93 -28.58 -32.38
CA GLU A 18 -17.38 -28.75 -33.73
C GLU A 18 -18.25 -28.06 -34.80
N ARG A 19 -19.58 -28.14 -34.67
CA ARG A 19 -20.53 -27.53 -35.60
C ARG A 19 -20.72 -26.02 -35.39
N TRP A 20 -20.35 -25.48 -34.23
CA TRP A 20 -20.34 -24.04 -33.96
C TRP A 20 -19.14 -23.34 -34.62
N ARG A 21 -18.06 -24.08 -34.89
CA ARG A 21 -16.81 -23.57 -35.49
C ARG A 21 -16.89 -23.32 -37.01
N SER A 22 -18.06 -23.53 -37.64
CA SER A 22 -18.24 -23.48 -39.10
C SER A 22 -19.48 -22.68 -39.54
N ILE A 23 -19.86 -21.61 -38.81
CA ILE A 23 -21.04 -20.78 -39.11
C ILE A 23 -20.63 -19.31 -39.20
N ASP A 24 -20.90 -18.68 -40.35
CA ASP A 24 -20.49 -17.31 -40.65
C ASP A 24 -21.22 -16.23 -39.85
N PHE A 25 -20.48 -15.19 -39.48
CA PHE A 25 -20.82 -14.20 -38.45
C PHE A 25 -21.79 -13.08 -38.92
N ARG A 26 -22.81 -13.40 -39.74
CA ARG A 26 -23.71 -12.38 -40.36
C ARG A 26 -25.22 -12.61 -40.24
N GLN A 27 -25.66 -13.60 -39.48
CA GLN A 27 -27.04 -13.69 -38.96
C GLN A 27 -26.97 -14.11 -37.49
N SER A 28 -27.89 -13.64 -36.62
CA SER A 28 -27.98 -14.26 -35.28
C SER A 28 -28.70 -13.54 -34.13
N LEU A 29 -29.31 -12.37 -34.30
CA LEU A 29 -30.13 -11.81 -33.21
C LEU A 29 -31.38 -12.69 -32.93
N THR A 30 -31.96 -13.29 -33.98
CA THR A 30 -33.18 -14.11 -33.84
C THR A 30 -32.92 -15.49 -33.26
N THR A 31 -31.81 -16.18 -33.59
CA THR A 31 -31.53 -17.49 -32.94
C THR A 31 -30.96 -17.33 -31.54
N MET A 32 -30.32 -16.20 -31.19
CA MET A 32 -30.01 -15.86 -29.80
C MET A 32 -31.29 -15.73 -28.96
N CYS A 33 -32.28 -14.96 -29.42
CA CYS A 33 -33.57 -14.87 -28.74
C CYS A 33 -34.28 -16.22 -28.64
N LEU A 34 -34.26 -17.04 -29.71
CA LEU A 34 -34.87 -18.37 -29.71
C LEU A 34 -34.16 -19.33 -28.72
N PHE A 35 -32.84 -19.26 -28.62
CA PHE A 35 -32.04 -20.07 -27.69
C PHE A 35 -32.31 -19.69 -26.22
N LEU A 36 -32.39 -18.39 -25.91
CA LEU A 36 -32.79 -17.92 -24.58
C LEU A 36 -34.21 -18.37 -24.22
N LEU A 37 -35.15 -18.32 -25.16
CA LEU A 37 -36.52 -18.82 -24.97
C LEU A 37 -36.55 -20.33 -24.69
N LEU A 38 -35.85 -21.15 -25.47
CA LEU A 38 -35.76 -22.60 -25.21
C LEU A 38 -35.10 -22.90 -23.86
N SER A 39 -34.03 -22.19 -23.50
CA SER A 39 -33.34 -22.35 -22.21
C SER A 39 -34.25 -22.01 -21.02
N PHE A 40 -35.03 -20.94 -21.13
CA PHE A 40 -36.00 -20.55 -20.11
C PHE A 40 -37.14 -21.59 -19.97
N ILE A 41 -37.65 -22.10 -21.09
CA ILE A 41 -38.69 -23.13 -21.12
C ILE A 41 -38.17 -24.46 -20.51
N THR A 42 -36.96 -24.91 -20.83
CA THR A 42 -36.43 -26.15 -20.24
C THR A 42 -36.14 -26.00 -18.74
N SER A 43 -35.71 -24.82 -18.29
CA SER A 43 -35.55 -24.53 -16.85
C SER A 43 -36.88 -24.59 -16.10
N ILE A 44 -37.96 -24.02 -16.65
CA ILE A 44 -39.32 -24.13 -16.07
C ILE A 44 -39.77 -25.60 -16.01
N ILE A 45 -39.55 -26.38 -17.07
CA ILE A 45 -39.95 -27.79 -17.11
C ILE A 45 -39.20 -28.60 -16.03
N LEU A 46 -37.87 -28.44 -15.92
CA LEU A 46 -37.07 -29.17 -14.94
C LEU A 46 -37.36 -28.75 -13.49
N ASN A 47 -37.38 -27.45 -13.21
CA ASN A 47 -37.37 -26.94 -11.84
C ASN A 47 -38.77 -26.73 -11.24
N ILE A 48 -39.82 -26.65 -12.06
CA ILE A 48 -41.20 -26.42 -11.60
C ILE A 48 -42.10 -27.62 -11.89
N LEU A 49 -42.09 -28.16 -13.12
CA LEU A 49 -43.02 -29.24 -13.50
C LEU A 49 -42.67 -30.60 -12.89
N ILE A 50 -41.40 -30.99 -12.88
CA ILE A 50 -40.96 -32.30 -12.37
C ILE A 50 -41.23 -32.46 -10.85
N PRO A 51 -40.92 -31.48 -9.97
CA PRO A 51 -41.27 -31.58 -8.55
C PRO A 51 -42.77 -31.73 -8.29
N ILE A 52 -43.62 -31.01 -9.04
CA ILE A 52 -45.08 -31.09 -8.89
C ILE A 52 -45.61 -32.48 -9.26
N LEU A 53 -45.02 -33.14 -10.26
CA LEU A 53 -45.35 -34.52 -10.62
C LEU A 53 -44.91 -35.55 -9.57
N PHE A 54 -43.83 -35.30 -8.83
CA PHE A 54 -43.30 -36.22 -7.82
C PHE A 54 -44.00 -36.18 -6.46
N ILE A 55 -44.78 -35.15 -6.16
CA ILE A 55 -45.52 -35.01 -4.88
C ILE A 55 -46.65 -36.05 -4.74
N LYS A 56 -47.02 -36.77 -5.81
CA LYS A 56 -48.24 -37.60 -5.86
C LYS A 56 -48.06 -39.12 -5.64
N THR A 57 -47.03 -39.55 -4.90
CA THR A 57 -46.94 -40.93 -4.35
C THR A 57 -46.34 -40.97 -2.95
N SER A 58 -47.10 -41.50 -1.97
CA SER A 58 -46.65 -41.88 -0.62
C SER A 58 -47.48 -43.08 -0.16
N PRO A 59 -46.85 -44.11 0.43
CA PRO A 59 -47.02 -44.38 1.86
C PRO A 59 -45.67 -44.75 2.55
N SER A 60 -45.29 -44.42 3.79
CA SER A 60 -45.94 -44.09 5.09
C SER A 60 -45.76 -45.20 6.15
N SER A 61 -44.89 -44.99 7.16
CA SER A 61 -44.93 -45.72 8.44
C SER A 61 -44.01 -45.10 9.53
N ILE A 62 -44.61 -44.68 10.66
CA ILE A 62 -44.30 -45.08 12.06
C ILE A 62 -42.84 -44.94 12.59
N SER A 63 -42.52 -44.39 13.78
CA SER A 63 -43.24 -43.53 14.75
C SER A 63 -42.32 -43.12 15.94
N SER A 64 -42.58 -41.96 16.59
CA SER A 64 -42.16 -41.59 17.98
C SER A 64 -40.63 -41.42 18.25
N SER A 65 -40.14 -40.76 19.32
CA SER A 65 -40.77 -40.29 20.58
C SER A 65 -40.04 -39.10 21.24
N LEU A 66 -40.81 -38.20 21.91
CA LEU A 66 -40.50 -37.44 23.16
C LEU A 66 -39.14 -36.69 23.31
N SER A 67 -39.13 -35.35 23.40
CA SER A 67 -39.19 -34.50 24.64
C SER A 67 -37.88 -34.45 25.47
N SER A 68 -37.37 -33.32 25.98
CA SER A 68 -37.86 -31.92 26.05
C SER A 68 -36.67 -30.93 25.85
N SER A 69 -36.49 -29.71 26.39
CA SER A 69 -37.07 -28.91 27.51
C SER A 69 -36.81 -27.39 27.33
N SER A 70 -37.38 -26.57 28.23
CA SER A 70 -37.11 -25.13 28.45
C SER A 70 -35.68 -24.85 29.01
N SER A 71 -35.14 -23.63 29.13
CA SER A 71 -35.71 -22.26 29.06
C SER A 71 -34.66 -21.19 28.71
N SER A 72 -35.11 -19.98 28.38
CA SER A 72 -34.31 -18.76 28.13
C SER A 72 -33.64 -18.14 29.37
N SER A 73 -32.43 -17.60 29.19
CA SER A 73 -32.05 -16.28 29.72
C SER A 73 -30.84 -15.68 28.99
N SER A 74 -30.81 -14.35 28.91
CA SER A 74 -29.79 -13.55 28.24
C SER A 74 -28.51 -13.36 29.07
N SER A 75 -27.34 -13.31 28.42
CA SER A 75 -26.14 -12.67 28.95
C SER A 75 -25.33 -11.99 27.84
N LEU A 76 -24.71 -10.85 28.15
CA LEU A 76 -23.69 -10.25 27.27
C LEU A 76 -22.38 -11.01 27.46
N SER A 77 -21.80 -11.52 26.37
CA SER A 77 -20.45 -12.10 26.39
C SER A 77 -19.43 -11.08 25.89
N LEU A 78 -18.80 -10.35 26.83
CA LEU A 78 -17.54 -9.66 26.59
C LEU A 78 -16.45 -10.72 26.34
N PHE A 79 -16.21 -11.09 25.08
CA PHE A 79 -15.07 -11.92 24.73
C PHE A 79 -13.84 -11.07 24.49
N THR A 80 -12.94 -11.08 25.48
CA THR A 80 -11.59 -10.55 25.38
C THR A 80 -10.81 -11.33 24.32
N SER A 81 -10.59 -10.75 23.14
CA SER A 81 -9.79 -11.37 22.08
C SER A 81 -8.28 -11.26 22.37
N SER A 82 -7.85 -11.93 23.43
CA SER A 82 -6.44 -12.08 23.76
C SER A 82 -5.81 -13.16 22.88
N HIS A 83 -5.36 -12.83 21.67
CA HIS A 83 -4.28 -13.52 20.94
C HIS A 83 -3.90 -12.72 19.67
N ILE A 84 -3.08 -11.67 19.83
CA ILE A 84 -2.35 -11.10 18.69
C ILE A 84 -1.29 -12.13 18.29
N PHE A 85 -1.57 -12.90 17.24
CA PHE A 85 -0.66 -13.91 16.72
C PHE A 85 0.38 -13.22 15.83
N PHE A 86 1.50 -12.80 16.43
CA PHE A 86 2.65 -12.33 15.65
C PHE A 86 3.09 -13.45 14.69
N PRO A 87 3.34 -13.16 13.40
CA PRO A 87 3.89 -14.15 12.49
C PRO A 87 5.28 -14.60 12.99
N PRO A 88 5.57 -15.90 13.01
CA PRO A 88 6.83 -16.39 13.55
C PRO A 88 8.02 -16.00 12.65
N ASP A 89 9.12 -15.63 13.31
CA ASP A 89 10.49 -15.62 12.78
C ASP A 89 10.73 -14.98 11.39
N ILE A 90 10.73 -13.64 11.32
CA ILE A 90 11.62 -12.89 10.39
C ILE A 90 13.10 -13.29 10.62
N THR A 91 13.41 -13.83 11.80
CA THR A 91 14.67 -14.50 12.17
C THR A 91 15.10 -15.64 11.24
N SER A 92 14.18 -16.21 10.45
CA SER A 92 14.45 -17.25 9.45
C SER A 92 15.31 -16.77 8.27
N LEU A 93 15.38 -15.45 8.02
CA LEU A 93 16.20 -14.84 6.95
C LEU A 93 17.72 -14.81 7.25
N ARG A 94 18.21 -15.54 8.26
CA ARG A 94 19.64 -15.69 8.54
C ARG A 94 20.25 -16.89 7.80
N CYS A 95 20.49 -16.71 6.50
CA CYS A 95 21.42 -17.58 5.78
C CYS A 95 22.87 -17.38 6.27
N SER A 96 23.67 -18.44 6.07
CA SER A 96 25.01 -18.63 6.63
C SER A 96 26.01 -17.52 6.30
N SER A 97 26.98 -17.30 7.21
CA SER A 97 28.18 -16.50 6.92
C SER A 97 28.97 -17.08 5.74
N PRO A 98 29.31 -16.29 4.70
CA PRO A 98 30.27 -16.71 3.68
C PRO A 98 31.63 -17.00 4.32
N GLN A 99 32.21 -18.16 4.00
CA GLN A 99 33.64 -18.39 4.25
C GLN A 99 34.46 -17.65 3.18
N ASN A 100 35.65 -17.18 3.56
CA ASN A 100 36.51 -16.40 2.68
C ASN A 100 36.93 -17.21 1.43
N HIS A 101 36.63 -16.70 0.24
CA HIS A 101 37.34 -17.05 -0.98
C HIS A 101 37.80 -15.79 -1.71
N GLU A 102 39.11 -15.59 -1.77
CA GLU A 102 39.73 -14.53 -2.54
C GLU A 102 39.70 -14.89 -4.02
N LEU A 103 39.03 -14.08 -4.85
CA LEU A 103 39.15 -14.13 -6.31
C LEU A 103 39.31 -12.72 -6.87
N GLN A 104 40.44 -12.49 -7.53
CA GLN A 104 40.75 -11.25 -8.24
C GLN A 104 40.21 -11.31 -9.66
N THR A 105 39.49 -10.29 -10.13
CA THR A 105 39.48 -9.93 -11.57
C THR A 105 39.22 -8.45 -11.80
N HIS A 106 39.83 -7.94 -12.86
CA HIS A 106 40.03 -6.55 -13.21
C HIS A 106 38.75 -5.74 -13.53
N TYR A 107 38.72 -4.52 -12.96
CA TYR A 107 38.52 -3.24 -13.65
C TYR A 107 37.75 -3.19 -15.00
N SER A 108 36.76 -2.29 -15.04
CA SER A 108 36.55 -1.38 -16.18
C SER A 108 36.07 -0.02 -15.66
N GLN A 109 36.51 1.07 -16.29
CA GLN A 109 36.17 2.45 -15.91
C GLN A 109 35.36 3.10 -17.04
N GLU A 110 34.34 3.90 -16.70
CA GLU A 110 34.18 5.31 -17.12
C GLU A 110 33.04 5.97 -16.30
N LYS A 111 33.33 7.03 -15.54
CA LYS A 111 33.27 8.47 -15.90
C LYS A 111 31.86 9.06 -16.05
N SER A 112 31.32 9.55 -14.94
CA SER A 112 30.56 10.81 -14.92
C SER A 112 31.03 11.64 -13.72
N LEU A 113 31.39 12.91 -13.93
CA LEU A 113 32.04 13.76 -12.93
C LEU A 113 31.24 15.04 -12.69
N ASN A 114 31.18 15.46 -11.41
CA ASN A 114 30.67 16.74 -10.91
C ASN A 114 29.14 16.98 -11.05
N THR A 115 28.42 17.52 -10.04
CA THR A 115 28.79 17.94 -8.68
C THR A 115 27.82 17.39 -7.63
N LYS A 116 28.35 16.77 -6.55
CA LYS A 116 27.60 16.51 -5.30
C LYS A 116 28.42 16.99 -4.11
N ARG A 117 27.96 18.06 -3.43
CA ARG A 117 28.56 18.52 -2.17
C ARG A 117 28.07 17.62 -1.02
N LYS A 118 29.01 16.89 -0.41
CA LYS A 118 28.97 16.26 0.92
C LYS A 118 27.56 15.94 1.50
N TYR A 119 27.07 14.73 1.24
CA TYR A 119 26.53 13.84 2.29
C TYR A 119 26.48 12.40 1.77
N THR A 120 27.52 11.63 2.06
CA THR A 120 27.64 10.22 1.69
C THR A 120 27.95 9.41 2.95
N LYS A 121 26.92 8.83 3.58
CA LYS A 121 27.12 7.79 4.60
C LYS A 121 27.41 6.49 3.86
N ASP A 122 28.66 6.06 3.94
CA ASP A 122 29.15 4.80 3.38
C ASP A 122 28.64 3.62 4.25
N PRO A 123 27.90 2.64 3.70
CA PRO A 123 27.31 1.55 4.48
C PRO A 123 28.36 0.63 5.11
N SER A 124 29.61 0.61 4.59
CA SER A 124 30.69 -0.19 5.18
C SER A 124 31.05 0.22 6.63
N LYS A 125 30.62 1.41 7.08
CA LYS A 125 30.88 1.91 8.44
C LYS A 125 29.83 1.52 9.50
N GLN A 126 28.74 0.84 9.14
CA GLN A 126 27.62 0.56 10.07
C GLN A 126 27.87 -0.43 11.22
N LYS A 127 29.13 -0.85 11.48
CA LYS A 127 29.48 -1.69 12.66
C LYS A 127 30.48 -1.08 13.65
N ASN A 128 31.23 -0.04 13.27
CA ASN A 128 32.23 0.60 14.16
C ASN A 128 31.94 2.09 14.35
N ILE A 129 31.02 2.39 15.28
CA ILE A 129 30.98 3.70 15.94
C ILE A 129 32.27 3.83 16.79
N SER A 130 32.96 4.98 16.74
CA SER A 130 34.19 5.17 17.53
C SER A 130 33.91 5.04 19.03
N SER A 131 34.91 4.59 19.80
CA SER A 131 34.91 4.65 21.27
C SER A 131 34.50 6.02 21.78
N ASP A 132 35.02 7.05 21.13
CA ASP A 132 34.94 8.45 21.54
C ASP A 132 33.52 8.99 21.30
N LEU A 133 32.88 8.59 20.19
CA LEU A 133 31.48 8.91 19.89
C LEU A 133 30.50 8.24 20.86
N ARG A 134 30.82 7.04 21.37
CA ARG A 134 30.02 6.39 22.42
C ARG A 134 30.15 7.12 23.75
N GLN A 135 31.36 7.52 24.13
CA GLN A 135 31.60 8.33 25.32
C GLN A 135 30.93 9.72 25.21
N GLU A 136 30.90 10.31 24.02
CA GLU A 136 30.17 11.56 23.73
C GLU A 136 28.64 11.36 23.85
N ALA A 137 28.11 10.21 23.41
CA ALA A 137 26.70 9.85 23.58
C ALA A 137 26.32 9.60 25.06
N GLU A 138 27.15 8.88 25.81
CA GLU A 138 26.96 8.61 27.24
C GLU A 138 27.06 9.89 28.10
N THR A 139 28.04 10.76 27.83
CA THR A 139 28.14 12.06 28.50
C THR A 139 26.98 12.99 28.13
N SER A 140 26.48 12.92 26.88
CA SER A 140 25.25 13.61 26.46
C SER A 140 24.02 13.08 27.21
N LEU A 141 23.87 11.76 27.38
CA LEU A 141 22.79 11.16 28.19
C LEU A 141 22.82 11.70 29.64
N HIS A 142 23.98 11.68 30.28
CA HIS A 142 24.13 12.21 31.63
C HIS A 142 23.86 13.72 31.71
N LEU A 143 24.17 14.50 30.67
CA LEU A 143 23.79 15.91 30.58
C LEU A 143 22.27 16.08 30.43
N ALA A 144 21.60 15.28 29.60
CA ALA A 144 20.15 15.31 29.44
C ALA A 144 19.42 15.03 30.77
N LEU A 145 19.85 14.00 31.50
CA LEU A 145 19.29 13.64 32.81
C LEU A 145 19.47 14.77 33.85
N ARG A 146 20.63 15.46 33.87
CA ARG A 146 20.83 16.65 34.70
C ARG A 146 19.91 17.80 34.29
N LEU A 147 19.71 18.03 32.99
CA LEU A 147 18.81 19.06 32.48
C LEU A 147 17.34 18.79 32.84
N ILE A 148 16.91 17.52 32.96
CA ILE A 148 15.59 17.17 33.52
C ILE A 148 15.50 17.59 34.99
N ALA A 149 16.48 17.23 35.81
CA ALA A 149 16.52 17.62 37.23
C ALA A 149 16.55 19.14 37.44
N GLU A 150 17.14 19.89 36.51
CA GLU A 150 17.11 21.36 36.47
C GLU A 150 15.82 21.96 35.85
N ASN A 151 14.82 21.14 35.51
CA ASN A 151 13.57 21.51 34.83
C ASN A 151 13.74 22.19 33.45
N LYS A 152 14.85 21.93 32.76
CA LYS A 152 15.22 22.52 31.45
C LYS A 152 14.80 21.60 30.29
N PHE A 153 13.54 21.18 30.25
CA PHE A 153 13.03 20.10 29.38
C PHE A 153 13.34 20.29 27.88
N GLU A 154 13.13 21.47 27.31
CA GLU A 154 13.46 21.75 25.89
C GLU A 154 14.97 21.72 25.57
N LYS A 155 15.84 21.85 26.59
CA LYS A 155 17.28 21.60 26.43
C LYS A 155 17.59 20.12 26.56
N ALA A 156 16.98 19.42 27.52
CA ALA A 156 17.10 17.97 27.66
C ALA A 156 16.70 17.24 26.38
N ARG A 157 15.55 17.59 25.77
CA ARG A 157 15.08 17.03 24.49
C ARG A 157 16.13 17.13 23.38
N LYS A 158 16.72 18.31 23.19
CA LYS A 158 17.76 18.54 22.17
C LYS A 158 19.05 17.76 22.44
N VAL A 159 19.40 17.55 23.72
CA VAL A 159 20.56 16.74 24.11
C VAL A 159 20.30 15.24 23.92
N PHE A 160 19.07 14.74 24.17
CA PHE A 160 18.68 13.37 23.80
C PHE A 160 18.68 13.16 22.28
N GLU A 161 18.11 14.10 21.51
CA GLU A 161 18.14 14.09 20.05
C GLU A 161 19.59 14.04 19.54
N HIS A 162 20.49 14.82 20.15
CA HIS A 162 21.92 14.76 19.84
C HIS A 162 22.57 13.41 20.23
N ALA A 163 22.31 12.89 21.43
CA ALA A 163 22.85 11.61 21.89
C ALA A 163 22.46 10.45 20.94
N LEU A 164 21.22 10.46 20.44
CA LEU A 164 20.73 9.52 19.43
C LEU A 164 21.31 9.74 18.01
N THR A 165 21.87 10.92 17.70
CA THR A 165 22.66 11.10 16.46
C THR A 165 24.09 10.56 16.57
N LEU A 166 24.62 10.43 17.80
CA LEU A 166 25.95 9.91 18.09
C LEU A 166 25.96 8.38 18.19
N ASP A 167 25.07 7.80 19.01
CA ASP A 167 24.80 6.35 19.03
C ASP A 167 23.29 6.04 18.88
N PRO A 168 22.81 5.79 17.64
CA PRO A 168 21.41 5.47 17.37
C PRO A 168 20.93 4.11 17.90
N TYR A 169 21.83 3.28 18.43
CA TYR A 169 21.60 1.88 18.79
C TYR A 169 21.74 1.60 20.29
N ASN A 170 22.18 2.58 21.09
CA ASN A 170 22.30 2.45 22.54
C ASN A 170 20.90 2.31 23.19
N SER A 171 20.66 1.14 23.81
CA SER A 171 19.37 0.79 24.41
C SER A 171 18.98 1.68 25.59
N GLU A 172 19.95 2.16 26.37
CA GLU A 172 19.66 3.00 27.55
C GLU A 172 19.29 4.43 27.15
N ILE A 173 19.95 4.99 26.11
CA ILE A 173 19.58 6.30 25.55
C ILE A 173 18.15 6.25 24.98
N LEU A 174 17.79 5.16 24.30
CA LEU A 174 16.43 4.94 23.77
C LEU A 174 15.38 4.83 24.91
N VAL A 175 15.68 4.09 25.98
CA VAL A 175 14.79 3.93 27.14
C VAL A 175 14.60 5.24 27.90
N GLU A 176 15.68 5.92 28.29
CA GLU A 176 15.61 7.18 29.06
C GLU A 176 14.93 8.30 28.24
N TYR A 177 15.19 8.38 26.93
CA TYR A 177 14.49 9.35 26.08
C TYR A 177 13.00 9.00 25.92
N GLY A 178 12.65 7.71 25.83
CA GLY A 178 11.25 7.27 25.82
C GLY A 178 10.52 7.67 27.10
N GLN A 179 11.14 7.44 28.27
CA GLN A 179 10.58 7.85 29.55
C GLN A 179 10.45 9.37 29.66
N PHE A 180 11.42 10.14 29.15
CA PHE A 180 11.33 11.60 29.08
C PHE A 180 10.15 12.08 28.21
N LEU A 181 9.97 11.53 27.01
CA LEU A 181 8.86 11.90 26.12
C LEU A 181 7.49 11.56 26.73
N GLU A 182 7.40 10.44 27.44
CA GLU A 182 6.18 10.01 28.13
C GLU A 182 5.80 11.00 29.24
N HIS A 183 6.71 11.31 30.16
CA HIS A 183 6.41 12.12 31.35
C HIS A 183 6.33 13.64 31.08
N HIS A 184 7.09 14.17 30.11
CA HIS A 184 7.21 15.62 29.89
C HIS A 184 6.56 16.13 28.60
N HIS A 185 6.35 15.28 27.60
CA HIS A 185 5.73 15.65 26.33
C HIS A 185 4.40 14.93 26.05
N ASN A 186 4.02 13.93 26.86
CA ASN A 186 2.84 13.09 26.66
C ASN A 186 2.82 12.38 25.27
N ASP A 187 3.99 12.18 24.66
CA ASP A 187 4.12 11.53 23.34
C ASP A 187 4.36 10.02 23.53
N LEU A 188 3.29 9.34 23.94
CA LEU A 188 3.26 7.91 24.21
C LEU A 188 3.63 7.06 22.98
N ILE A 189 3.28 7.53 21.78
CA ILE A 189 3.55 6.83 20.50
C ILE A 189 5.05 6.81 20.22
N ARG A 190 5.77 7.94 20.41
CA ARG A 190 7.23 7.96 20.27
C ARG A 190 7.92 7.21 21.40
N ALA A 191 7.43 7.31 22.63
CA ALA A 191 7.97 6.55 23.77
C ALA A 191 7.95 5.03 23.49
N GLU A 192 6.82 4.48 23.05
CA GLU A 192 6.68 3.05 22.73
C GLU A 192 7.53 2.61 21.53
N ASN A 193 7.66 3.45 20.49
CA ASN A 193 8.57 3.17 19.37
C ASN A 193 10.03 3.13 19.84
N LEU A 194 10.45 4.02 20.73
CA LEU A 194 11.80 3.99 21.31
C LEU A 194 12.04 2.74 22.16
N TYR A 195 11.08 2.32 22.99
CA TYR A 195 11.15 1.06 23.74
C TYR A 195 11.21 -0.16 22.80
N THR A 196 10.45 -0.15 21.70
CA THR A 196 10.50 -1.20 20.67
C THR A 196 11.87 -1.24 19.97
N ARG A 197 12.42 -0.09 19.57
CA ARG A 197 13.77 -0.01 18.99
C ARG A 197 14.85 -0.47 19.98
N ALA A 198 14.72 -0.17 21.27
CA ALA A 198 15.63 -0.66 22.30
C ALA A 198 15.60 -2.20 22.39
N LEU A 199 14.41 -2.80 22.34
CA LEU A 199 14.24 -4.27 22.36
C LEU A 199 14.73 -4.96 21.08
N VAL A 200 14.62 -4.33 19.90
CA VAL A 200 15.22 -4.85 18.65
C VAL A 200 16.74 -4.99 18.79
N LYS A 201 17.42 -4.00 19.40
CA LYS A 201 18.89 -4.02 19.54
C LYS A 201 19.36 -4.80 20.77
N GLN A 202 18.57 -4.83 21.84
CA GLN A 202 18.82 -5.62 23.05
C GLN A 202 17.53 -6.28 23.56
N PRO A 203 17.16 -7.48 23.06
CA PRO A 203 15.93 -8.19 23.45
C PRO A 203 15.84 -8.55 24.95
N THR A 204 16.98 -8.53 25.65
CA THR A 204 17.11 -8.88 27.08
C THR A 204 16.99 -7.68 28.03
N ASN A 205 16.78 -6.45 27.55
CA ASN A 205 16.66 -5.28 28.43
C ASN A 205 15.34 -5.32 29.24
N PRO A 206 15.40 -5.46 30.59
CA PRO A 206 14.19 -5.62 31.40
C PRO A 206 13.37 -4.34 31.51
N ARG A 207 14.01 -3.16 31.58
CA ARG A 207 13.33 -1.85 31.64
C ARG A 207 12.50 -1.65 30.37
N ALA A 208 13.11 -1.87 29.20
CA ALA A 208 12.42 -1.73 27.92
C ALA A 208 11.24 -2.71 27.77
N LEU A 209 11.38 -3.95 28.27
CA LEU A 209 10.32 -4.95 28.24
C LEU A 209 9.13 -4.59 29.15
N GLU A 210 9.39 -4.10 30.36
CA GLU A 210 8.36 -3.64 31.30
C GLU A 210 7.63 -2.39 30.77
N LEU A 211 8.39 -1.41 30.29
CA LEU A 211 7.84 -0.19 29.71
C LEU A 211 6.99 -0.49 28.46
N LYS A 212 7.45 -1.35 27.55
CA LYS A 212 6.65 -1.78 26.39
C LYS A 212 5.37 -2.52 26.81
N LYS A 213 5.43 -3.44 27.78
CA LYS A 213 4.22 -4.14 28.29
C LYS A 213 3.15 -3.17 28.80
N ARG A 214 3.56 -2.05 29.38
CA ARG A 214 2.65 -1.00 29.90
C ARG A 214 2.13 -0.07 28.80
N THR A 215 2.95 0.29 27.82
CA THR A 215 2.57 1.30 26.80
C THR A 215 1.94 0.71 25.54
N LEU A 216 2.26 -0.54 25.17
CA LEU A 216 1.73 -1.19 23.96
C LEU A 216 0.19 -1.18 23.85
N PRO A 217 -0.60 -1.66 24.82
CA PRO A 217 -2.07 -1.71 24.68
C PRO A 217 -2.71 -0.31 24.62
N LEU A 218 -2.09 0.69 25.25
CA LEU A 218 -2.54 2.08 25.18
C LEU A 218 -2.27 2.70 23.80
N VAL A 219 -1.16 2.33 23.16
CA VAL A 219 -0.83 2.76 21.79
C VAL A 219 -1.70 2.04 20.76
N GLU A 220 -1.99 0.75 20.95
CA GLU A 220 -2.96 0.00 20.14
C GLU A 220 -4.36 0.63 20.22
N GLU A 221 -4.83 1.04 21.40
CA GLU A 221 -6.11 1.77 21.55
C GLU A 221 -6.11 3.12 20.83
N ILE A 222 -4.99 3.85 20.81
CA ILE A 222 -4.85 5.12 20.08
C ILE A 222 -4.86 4.89 18.56
N ASP A 223 -4.16 3.88 18.05
CA ASP A 223 -4.13 3.55 16.63
C ASP A 223 -5.51 3.05 16.14
N GLN A 224 -6.20 2.21 16.91
CA GLN A 224 -7.57 1.78 16.62
C GLN A 224 -8.55 2.97 16.56
N LYS A 225 -8.48 3.89 17.54
CA LYS A 225 -9.27 5.14 17.51
C LYS A 225 -8.96 5.99 16.28
N LYS A 226 -7.71 5.95 15.78
CA LYS A 226 -7.33 6.68 14.57
C LYS A 226 -7.92 6.06 13.31
N PHE A 227 -7.96 4.74 13.18
CA PHE A 227 -8.66 4.07 12.07
C PHE A 227 -10.17 4.38 12.09
N ILE A 228 -10.83 4.20 13.23
CA ILE A 228 -12.26 4.51 13.39
C ILE A 228 -12.58 5.96 13.00
N PHE A 229 -11.72 6.92 13.34
CA PHE A 229 -11.87 8.31 12.91
C PHE A 229 -11.79 8.47 11.38
N ILE A 230 -10.86 7.78 10.72
CA ILE A 230 -10.69 7.81 9.27
C ILE A 230 -11.86 7.12 8.55
N ASP A 231 -12.41 6.05 9.11
CA ASP A 231 -13.60 5.37 8.55
C ASP A 231 -14.85 6.26 8.61
N ASN A 232 -14.99 7.08 9.67
CA ASN A 232 -16.05 8.09 9.75
C ASN A 232 -15.89 9.16 8.67
N LEU A 233 -14.66 9.59 8.35
CA LEU A 233 -14.41 10.49 7.21
C LEU A 233 -14.73 9.82 5.87
N LEU A 234 -14.43 8.53 5.69
CA LEU A 234 -14.83 7.79 4.49
C LEU A 234 -16.35 7.72 4.35
N GLN A 235 -17.09 7.47 5.44
CA GLN A 235 -18.55 7.53 5.44
C GLN A 235 -19.10 8.94 5.16
N GLU A 236 -18.40 10.00 5.57
CA GLU A 236 -18.77 11.37 5.20
C GLU A 236 -18.56 11.66 3.71
N LEU A 237 -17.45 11.17 3.13
CA LEU A 237 -17.20 11.27 1.70
C LEU A 237 -18.31 10.57 0.89
N TYR A 238 -18.71 9.36 1.29
CA TYR A 238 -19.79 8.61 0.64
C TYR A 238 -21.20 9.22 0.77
N ARG A 239 -21.41 10.24 1.62
CA ARG A 239 -22.68 10.99 1.69
C ARG A 239 -22.79 12.04 0.58
N ILE A 240 -21.70 12.35 -0.12
CA ILE A 240 -21.66 13.31 -1.22
C ILE A 240 -21.87 12.56 -2.55
N PRO A 241 -22.92 12.88 -3.34
CA PRO A 241 -23.16 12.19 -4.60
C PRO A 241 -22.04 12.42 -5.63
N ASP A 242 -21.67 11.38 -6.39
CA ASP A 242 -20.67 11.46 -7.47
C ASP A 242 -21.05 12.40 -8.62
N THR A 243 -22.33 12.75 -8.73
CA THR A 243 -22.82 13.79 -9.64
C THR A 243 -22.42 15.20 -9.22
N ASN A 244 -21.86 15.39 -8.02
CA ASN A 244 -21.39 16.69 -7.54
C ASN A 244 -20.19 17.18 -8.40
N PRO A 245 -20.31 18.29 -9.14
CA PRO A 245 -19.24 18.77 -10.02
C PRO A 245 -17.96 19.16 -9.26
N TYR A 246 -18.06 19.57 -8.00
CA TYR A 246 -16.91 19.88 -7.15
C TYR A 246 -16.14 18.60 -6.78
N LEU A 247 -16.85 17.50 -6.46
CA LEU A 247 -16.24 16.20 -6.21
C LEU A 247 -15.61 15.61 -7.48
N ARG A 248 -16.27 15.74 -8.64
CA ARG A 248 -15.70 15.34 -9.95
C ARG A 248 -14.42 16.12 -10.27
N ARG A 249 -14.40 17.43 -10.02
CA ARG A 249 -13.19 18.27 -10.14
C ARG A 249 -12.08 17.79 -9.20
N ALA A 250 -12.38 17.58 -7.91
CA ALA A 250 -11.41 17.08 -6.94
C ALA A 250 -10.84 15.71 -7.34
N LYS A 251 -11.67 14.78 -7.84
CA LYS A 251 -11.22 13.46 -8.37
C LYS A 251 -10.26 13.64 -9.57
N ARG A 252 -10.52 14.61 -10.45
CA ARG A 252 -9.62 14.98 -11.56
C ARG A 252 -8.33 15.66 -11.11
N ASP A 253 -8.37 16.61 -10.17
CA ASP A 253 -7.16 17.28 -9.67
C ASP A 253 -6.25 16.32 -8.90
N ALA A 254 -6.83 15.41 -8.10
CA ALA A 254 -6.12 14.35 -7.38
C ALA A 254 -5.33 13.41 -8.33
N TYR A 255 -5.84 13.15 -9.54
CA TYR A 255 -5.19 12.33 -10.55
C TYR A 255 -3.80 12.89 -10.94
N TYR A 256 -3.73 14.16 -11.36
CA TYR A 256 -2.46 14.80 -11.70
C TYR A 256 -1.55 14.98 -10.48
N LEU A 257 -2.13 15.26 -9.30
CA LEU A 257 -1.38 15.38 -8.05
C LEU A 257 -0.70 14.06 -7.65
N HIS A 258 -1.34 12.91 -7.87
CA HIS A 258 -0.71 11.60 -7.63
C HIS A 258 0.49 11.39 -8.56
N ILE A 259 0.33 11.64 -9.86
CA ILE A 259 1.41 11.48 -10.86
C ILE A 259 2.60 12.40 -10.52
N TYR A 260 2.33 13.68 -10.30
CA TYR A 260 3.33 14.69 -9.93
C TYR A 260 4.09 14.29 -8.66
N HIS A 261 3.38 14.02 -7.56
CA HIS A 261 4.04 13.73 -6.28
C HIS A 261 4.78 12.39 -6.29
N SER A 262 4.25 11.36 -6.95
CA SER A 262 4.90 10.04 -7.01
C SER A 262 6.21 10.08 -7.80
N ASN A 263 6.27 10.74 -8.96
CA ASN A 263 7.53 10.89 -9.70
C ASN A 263 8.50 11.85 -8.98
N ALA A 264 7.99 12.92 -8.38
CA ALA A 264 8.80 13.87 -7.63
C ALA A 264 9.37 13.34 -6.30
N ILE A 265 8.89 12.19 -5.81
CA ILE A 265 9.48 11.43 -4.70
C ILE A 265 10.70 10.63 -5.15
N GLU A 266 10.77 10.15 -6.39
CA GLU A 266 11.98 9.47 -6.88
C GLU A 266 13.06 10.48 -7.29
N GLY A 267 12.67 11.61 -7.89
CA GLY A 267 13.58 12.75 -8.10
C GLY A 267 13.18 13.71 -9.22
N ASN A 268 12.13 13.41 -9.97
CA ASN A 268 11.66 14.17 -11.12
C ASN A 268 11.46 15.68 -10.78
N THR A 269 11.95 16.54 -11.67
CA THR A 269 12.01 18.00 -11.50
C THR A 269 10.86 18.75 -12.17
N LEU A 270 9.97 18.06 -12.89
CA LEU A 270 8.76 18.65 -13.47
C LEU A 270 7.85 19.22 -12.37
N ASN A 271 7.20 20.35 -12.67
CA ASN A 271 6.19 20.96 -11.78
C ASN A 271 4.77 20.45 -12.10
N LEU A 272 3.76 20.85 -11.32
CA LEU A 272 2.39 20.36 -11.49
C LEU A 272 1.71 20.88 -12.77
N ARG A 273 1.95 22.14 -13.18
CA ARG A 273 1.42 22.72 -14.44
C ARG A 273 2.02 21.96 -15.65
N GLU A 274 3.33 21.71 -15.62
CA GLU A 274 4.06 20.90 -16.61
C GLU A 274 3.57 19.44 -16.66
N THR A 275 3.42 18.79 -15.50
CA THR A 275 2.91 17.40 -15.39
C THR A 275 1.51 17.29 -16.00
N ARG A 276 0.63 18.25 -15.70
CA ARG A 276 -0.72 18.31 -16.27
C ARG A 276 -0.68 18.45 -17.80
N HIS A 277 0.10 19.39 -18.32
CA HIS A 277 0.24 19.61 -19.76
C HIS A 277 0.65 18.32 -20.49
N ILE A 278 1.68 17.60 -20.03
CA ILE A 278 2.15 16.35 -20.64
C ILE A 278 1.07 15.26 -20.68
N VAL A 279 0.23 15.16 -19.64
CA VAL A 279 -0.85 14.16 -19.57
C VAL A 279 -2.05 14.54 -20.46
N GLU A 280 -2.37 15.83 -20.55
CA GLU A 280 -3.52 16.33 -21.32
C GLU A 280 -3.22 16.48 -22.81
N THR A 281 -2.16 17.21 -23.19
CA THR A 281 -1.84 17.54 -24.60
C THR A 281 -1.00 16.47 -25.29
N ARG A 282 -0.28 15.63 -24.52
CA ARG A 282 0.78 14.72 -24.99
C ARG A 282 1.95 15.42 -25.71
N MET A 283 2.06 16.75 -25.59
CA MET A 283 3.16 17.51 -26.19
C MET A 283 4.37 17.53 -25.24
N ALA A 284 5.57 17.48 -25.84
CA ALA A 284 6.83 17.55 -25.10
C ALA A 284 7.18 18.98 -24.70
N ILE A 285 7.68 19.15 -23.48
CA ILE A 285 8.08 20.44 -22.91
C ILE A 285 9.56 20.69 -23.20
N GLY A 286 9.83 21.82 -23.86
CA GLY A 286 11.19 22.26 -24.19
C GLY A 286 12.03 22.54 -22.94
N GLY A 287 13.31 22.18 -22.98
CA GLY A 287 14.26 22.43 -21.88
C GLY A 287 14.16 21.50 -20.67
N LYS A 288 13.26 20.50 -20.69
CA LYS A 288 13.18 19.43 -19.67
C LYS A 288 13.69 18.09 -20.21
N SER A 289 14.08 17.17 -19.33
CA SER A 289 14.53 15.84 -19.76
C SER A 289 13.41 15.08 -20.46
N LEU A 290 13.73 14.33 -21.51
CA LEU A 290 12.76 13.42 -22.13
C LEU A 290 12.39 12.28 -21.18
N ILE A 291 13.36 11.79 -20.39
CA ILE A 291 13.14 10.73 -19.40
C ILE A 291 12.10 11.16 -18.36
N GLU A 292 12.22 12.37 -17.81
CA GLU A 292 11.25 12.89 -16.83
C GLU A 292 9.83 12.98 -17.39
N GLN A 293 9.69 13.21 -18.69
CA GLN A 293 8.39 13.27 -19.38
C GLN A 293 7.86 11.86 -19.67
N GLN A 294 8.75 10.93 -20.05
CA GLN A 294 8.45 9.51 -20.21
C GLN A 294 7.99 8.87 -18.88
N GLU A 295 8.56 9.25 -17.74
CA GLU A 295 8.09 8.84 -16.41
C GLU A 295 6.66 9.31 -16.10
N VAL A 296 6.29 10.52 -16.53
CA VAL A 296 4.93 11.06 -16.37
C VAL A 296 3.94 10.28 -17.23
N LEU A 297 4.29 9.99 -18.49
CA LEU A 297 3.46 9.19 -19.40
C LEU A 297 3.32 7.73 -18.93
N GLY A 298 4.39 7.12 -18.40
CA GLY A 298 4.38 5.75 -17.91
C GLY A 298 3.52 5.57 -16.66
N LEU A 299 3.66 6.48 -15.70
CA LEU A 299 2.83 6.48 -14.50
C LEU A 299 1.34 6.78 -14.80
N ASP A 300 1.06 7.65 -15.78
CA ASP A 300 -0.30 7.89 -16.28
C ASP A 300 -0.93 6.61 -16.89
N LEU A 301 -0.23 5.91 -17.78
CA LEU A 301 -0.74 4.64 -18.32
C LEU A 301 -0.91 3.56 -17.23
N ALA A 302 -0.02 3.51 -16.25
CA ALA A 302 -0.10 2.57 -15.15
C ALA A 302 -1.32 2.85 -14.25
N LEU A 303 -1.62 4.13 -13.97
CA LEU A 303 -2.78 4.54 -13.19
C LEU A 303 -4.10 4.29 -13.94
N GLN A 304 -4.15 4.55 -15.25
CA GLN A 304 -5.31 4.17 -16.10
C GLN A 304 -5.56 2.65 -16.06
N TYR A 305 -4.50 1.84 -16.13
CA TYR A 305 -4.63 0.38 -16.06
C TYR A 305 -5.11 -0.11 -14.69
N VAL A 306 -4.60 0.46 -13.59
CA VAL A 306 -5.11 0.19 -12.23
C VAL A 306 -6.61 0.48 -12.15
N ASN A 307 -7.02 1.71 -12.51
CA ASN A 307 -8.40 2.16 -12.42
C ASN A 307 -9.34 1.31 -13.28
N CYS A 308 -9.06 1.20 -14.58
CA CYS A 308 -9.97 0.61 -15.55
C CYS A 308 -9.93 -0.93 -15.62
N THR A 309 -8.86 -1.58 -15.14
CA THR A 309 -8.70 -3.04 -15.24
C THR A 309 -8.57 -3.76 -13.90
N LEU A 310 -8.04 -3.15 -12.85
CA LEU A 310 -7.71 -3.87 -11.60
C LEU A 310 -8.60 -3.53 -10.41
N VAL A 311 -9.08 -2.29 -10.27
CA VAL A 311 -9.93 -1.89 -9.12
C VAL A 311 -11.24 -2.69 -9.09
N ASN A 312 -11.98 -2.69 -10.20
CA ASN A 312 -13.29 -3.35 -10.29
C ASN A 312 -13.23 -4.87 -10.58
N ARG A 313 -12.04 -5.47 -10.67
CA ARG A 313 -11.88 -6.90 -11.01
C ARG A 313 -11.97 -7.80 -9.78
N LEU A 314 -13.07 -8.53 -9.66
CA LEU A 314 -13.22 -9.57 -8.63
C LEU A 314 -12.09 -10.62 -8.71
N GLY A 315 -11.68 -11.12 -7.54
CA GLY A 315 -10.61 -12.12 -7.41
C GLY A 315 -9.26 -11.55 -6.98
N SER A 316 -8.27 -12.43 -6.91
CA SER A 316 -6.92 -12.17 -6.41
C SER A 316 -6.15 -11.12 -7.21
N ILE A 317 -5.11 -10.56 -6.60
CA ILE A 317 -4.02 -9.86 -7.28
C ILE A 317 -2.97 -10.92 -7.65
N THR A 318 -2.52 -10.96 -8.90
CA THR A 318 -1.55 -11.94 -9.41
C THR A 318 -0.19 -11.31 -9.69
N ARG A 319 0.82 -12.16 -9.99
CA ARG A 319 2.16 -11.73 -10.39
C ARG A 319 2.10 -10.90 -11.68
N GLU A 320 1.25 -11.30 -12.62
CA GLU A 320 1.04 -10.68 -13.91
C GLU A 320 0.50 -9.26 -13.74
N ASP A 321 -0.42 -9.00 -12.81
CA ASP A 321 -0.91 -7.64 -12.54
C ASP A 321 0.22 -6.69 -12.12
N ILE A 322 1.10 -7.16 -11.23
CA ILE A 322 2.27 -6.40 -10.77
C ILE A 322 3.24 -6.13 -11.94
N PHE A 323 3.43 -7.12 -12.82
CA PHE A 323 4.29 -7.00 -14.00
C PHE A 323 3.68 -6.07 -15.06
N GLU A 324 2.36 -6.09 -15.26
CA GLU A 324 1.63 -5.19 -16.16
C GLU A 324 1.62 -3.74 -15.63
N ILE A 325 1.46 -3.53 -14.32
CA ILE A 325 1.66 -2.21 -13.69
C ILE A 325 3.09 -1.72 -13.94
N HIS A 326 4.09 -2.53 -13.58
CA HIS A 326 5.51 -2.14 -13.73
C HIS A 326 5.89 -1.87 -15.19
N ARG A 327 5.39 -2.67 -16.14
CA ARG A 327 5.64 -2.48 -17.57
C ARG A 327 5.11 -1.15 -18.09
N ARG A 328 4.00 -0.65 -17.54
CA ARG A 328 3.50 0.70 -17.86
C ARG A 328 4.31 1.79 -17.18
N VAL A 329 4.65 1.63 -15.90
CA VAL A 329 5.49 2.57 -15.14
C VAL A 329 6.83 2.84 -15.82
N LEU A 330 7.53 1.78 -16.27
CA LEU A 330 8.90 1.89 -16.79
C LEU A 330 9.00 1.86 -18.32
N GLY A 331 7.97 1.38 -19.04
CA GLY A 331 8.06 1.03 -20.47
C GLY A 331 8.34 2.16 -21.46
N PHE A 332 8.21 3.43 -21.08
CA PHE A 332 8.69 4.55 -21.90
C PHE A 332 10.14 4.96 -21.61
N VAL A 333 10.71 4.54 -20.47
CA VAL A 333 12.06 4.89 -20.00
C VAL A 333 13.03 3.75 -20.30
N ASP A 334 12.69 2.53 -19.88
CA ASP A 334 13.41 1.30 -20.18
C ASP A 334 12.42 0.21 -20.61
N PRO A 335 12.14 0.03 -21.91
CA PRO A 335 11.24 -0.99 -22.42
C PRO A 335 11.82 -2.42 -22.36
N ILE A 336 13.10 -2.59 -22.00
CA ILE A 336 13.75 -3.91 -21.91
C ILE A 336 13.47 -4.50 -20.53
N GLU A 337 13.68 -3.71 -19.47
CA GLU A 337 13.46 -4.13 -18.07
C GLU A 337 11.99 -3.97 -17.62
N ALA A 338 11.16 -3.30 -18.43
CA ALA A 338 9.74 -3.06 -18.16
C ALA A 338 8.90 -4.34 -18.00
N GLY A 339 8.55 -4.65 -16.74
CA GLY A 339 7.79 -5.84 -16.37
C GLY A 339 8.61 -7.12 -16.25
N HIS A 340 9.95 -7.02 -16.12
CA HIS A 340 10.85 -8.15 -15.92
C HIS A 340 11.59 -8.04 -14.57
N LEU A 341 11.76 -9.16 -13.87
CA LEU A 341 12.49 -9.21 -12.60
C LEU A 341 13.98 -8.92 -12.81
N ARG A 342 14.61 -8.20 -11.87
CA ARG A 342 16.05 -7.91 -11.93
C ARG A 342 16.87 -9.21 -11.88
N GLN A 343 17.89 -9.30 -12.72
CA GLN A 343 18.81 -10.45 -12.76
C GLN A 343 20.03 -10.27 -11.85
N HIS A 344 20.21 -9.09 -11.27
CA HIS A 344 21.42 -8.68 -10.54
C HIS A 344 21.08 -8.01 -9.20
N GLN A 345 22.10 -7.90 -8.34
CA GLN A 345 21.93 -7.29 -7.02
C GLN A 345 22.02 -5.77 -7.08
N VAL A 346 21.10 -5.11 -6.37
CA VAL A 346 20.97 -3.64 -6.29
C VAL A 346 21.14 -3.16 -4.85
N TYR A 347 21.35 -1.85 -4.67
CA TYR A 347 21.59 -1.22 -3.37
C TYR A 347 20.70 0.02 -3.21
N VAL A 348 19.88 0.06 -2.16
CA VAL A 348 18.82 1.06 -1.96
C VAL A 348 19.22 1.96 -0.79
N GLY A 349 20.12 2.91 -1.05
CA GLY A 349 20.72 3.73 0.02
C GLY A 349 21.63 2.89 0.91
N SER A 350 21.23 2.68 2.17
CA SER A 350 21.89 1.73 3.09
C SER A 350 21.19 0.37 3.18
N PHE A 351 20.06 0.17 2.50
CA PHE A 351 19.35 -1.11 2.48
C PHE A 351 19.86 -2.01 1.34
N VAL A 352 19.96 -3.31 1.63
CA VAL A 352 20.31 -4.36 0.67
C VAL A 352 19.11 -5.30 0.58
N PRO A 353 18.36 -5.33 -0.54
CA PRO A 353 17.24 -6.25 -0.73
C PRO A 353 17.72 -7.71 -0.86
N PRO A 354 16.81 -8.70 -0.89
CA PRO A 354 17.15 -10.11 -1.13
C PRO A 354 17.99 -10.35 -2.40
N ALA A 355 18.65 -11.50 -2.50
CA ALA A 355 19.41 -11.85 -3.71
C ALA A 355 18.46 -11.95 -4.92
N ALA A 356 18.95 -11.62 -6.12
CA ALA A 356 18.15 -11.62 -7.34
C ALA A 356 17.55 -13.00 -7.68
N GLU A 357 18.24 -14.07 -7.29
CA GLU A 357 17.80 -15.47 -7.42
C GLU A 357 16.63 -15.83 -6.48
N ASP A 358 16.52 -15.19 -5.32
CA ASP A 358 15.44 -15.43 -4.35
C ASP A 358 14.16 -14.62 -4.67
N VAL A 359 14.29 -13.51 -5.39
CA VAL A 359 13.19 -12.55 -5.69
C VAL A 359 11.90 -13.24 -6.19
N PRO A 360 11.93 -14.25 -7.08
CA PRO A 360 10.72 -14.95 -7.51
C PRO A 360 9.98 -15.64 -6.36
N SER A 361 10.71 -16.25 -5.41
CA SER A 361 10.11 -16.92 -4.25
C SER A 361 9.47 -15.90 -3.31
N TYR A 362 10.21 -14.85 -2.93
CA TYR A 362 9.67 -13.83 -2.03
C TYR A 362 8.47 -13.08 -2.62
N LEU A 363 8.41 -12.92 -3.95
CA LEU A 363 7.25 -12.34 -4.63
C LEU A 363 6.03 -13.27 -4.59
N ASP A 364 6.23 -14.59 -4.66
CA ASP A 364 5.16 -15.56 -4.53
C ASP A 364 4.68 -15.69 -3.08
N ASP A 365 5.58 -15.74 -2.10
CA ASP A 365 5.24 -15.70 -0.66
C ASP A 365 4.45 -14.43 -0.31
N PHE A 366 4.84 -13.29 -0.90
CA PHE A 366 4.12 -12.03 -0.81
C PHE A 366 2.71 -12.09 -1.41
N LEU A 367 2.56 -12.71 -2.59
CA LEU A 367 1.26 -12.87 -3.25
C LEU A 367 0.36 -13.88 -2.54
N ILE A 368 0.92 -14.95 -1.96
CA ILE A 368 0.18 -15.90 -1.11
C ILE A 368 -0.37 -15.16 0.12
N TRP A 369 0.47 -14.44 0.84
CA TRP A 369 0.06 -13.62 1.99
C TRP A 369 -1.00 -12.57 1.60
N LEU A 370 -0.77 -11.81 0.52
CA LEU A 370 -1.67 -10.71 0.10
C LEU A 370 -3.08 -11.20 -0.29
N ASN A 371 -3.20 -12.46 -0.74
CA ASN A 371 -4.49 -13.07 -1.10
C ASN A 371 -5.02 -14.03 -0.01
N SER A 372 -4.34 -14.18 1.13
CA SER A 372 -4.74 -15.06 2.23
C SER A 372 -5.82 -14.39 3.08
N LEU A 373 -7.04 -14.96 3.06
CA LEU A 373 -8.13 -14.50 3.93
C LEU A 373 -7.91 -14.82 5.41
N GLU A 374 -6.94 -15.66 5.75
CA GLU A 374 -6.57 -15.96 7.14
C GLU A 374 -5.61 -14.89 7.69
N ASP A 375 -4.60 -14.49 6.90
CA ASP A 375 -3.59 -13.51 7.32
C ASP A 375 -4.03 -12.04 7.19
N THR A 376 -5.04 -11.74 6.36
CA THR A 376 -5.37 -10.35 5.99
C THR A 376 -6.73 -9.85 6.49
N ARG A 377 -7.66 -10.74 6.84
CA ARG A 377 -9.06 -10.39 7.16
C ARG A 377 -9.20 -9.46 8.37
N ASP A 378 -8.39 -9.66 9.39
CA ASP A 378 -8.48 -8.91 10.65
C ASP A 378 -7.59 -7.65 10.65
N LEU A 379 -6.88 -7.37 9.54
CA LEU A 379 -6.12 -6.13 9.34
C LEU A 379 -7.03 -5.01 8.83
N HIS A 380 -6.79 -3.78 9.28
CA HIS A 380 -7.47 -2.62 8.69
C HIS A 380 -7.00 -2.40 7.24
N ALA A 381 -7.87 -1.92 6.34
CA ALA A 381 -7.51 -1.73 4.91
C ALA A 381 -6.26 -0.84 4.71
N ILE A 382 -6.10 0.17 5.55
CA ILE A 382 -4.92 1.07 5.56
C ILE A 382 -3.65 0.34 6.03
N GLU A 383 -3.79 -0.56 7.00
CA GLU A 383 -2.69 -1.38 7.52
C GLU A 383 -2.27 -2.44 6.50
N LEU A 384 -3.22 -3.18 5.92
CA LEU A 384 -2.98 -4.12 4.82
C LEU A 384 -2.25 -3.44 3.65
N ALA A 385 -2.72 -2.27 3.21
CA ALA A 385 -2.08 -1.51 2.14
C ALA A 385 -0.65 -1.03 2.50
N ALA A 386 -0.42 -0.56 3.73
CA ALA A 386 0.88 -0.10 4.18
C ALA A 386 1.89 -1.25 4.38
N ILE A 387 1.45 -2.40 4.91
CA ILE A 387 2.28 -3.61 5.03
C ILE A 387 2.58 -4.20 3.65
N ALA A 388 1.60 -4.23 2.75
CA ALA A 388 1.80 -4.71 1.38
C ALA A 388 2.78 -3.82 0.59
N HIS A 389 2.63 -2.50 0.72
CA HIS A 389 3.57 -1.52 0.20
C HIS A 389 5.00 -1.77 0.70
N TYR A 390 5.18 -1.94 2.01
CA TYR A 390 6.48 -2.22 2.63
C TYR A 390 7.09 -3.53 2.13
N LYS A 391 6.36 -4.65 2.19
CA LYS A 391 6.83 -5.96 1.73
C LYS A 391 7.30 -5.91 0.27
N PHE A 392 6.52 -5.28 -0.61
CA PHE A 392 6.89 -5.13 -2.02
C PHE A 392 8.18 -4.31 -2.22
N VAL A 393 8.31 -3.16 -1.54
CA VAL A 393 9.49 -2.28 -1.64
C VAL A 393 10.75 -2.93 -1.03
N TYR A 394 10.58 -3.77 0.00
CA TYR A 394 11.63 -4.56 0.64
C TYR A 394 12.19 -5.66 -0.28
N ILE A 395 11.32 -6.41 -0.96
CA ILE A 395 11.72 -7.44 -1.94
C ILE A 395 12.47 -6.79 -3.12
N HIS A 396 12.02 -5.60 -3.51
CA HIS A 396 12.63 -4.78 -4.57
C HIS A 396 12.78 -5.56 -5.90
N PRO A 397 11.69 -6.10 -6.47
CA PRO A 397 11.75 -7.11 -7.53
C PRO A 397 12.32 -6.62 -8.88
N PHE A 398 12.30 -5.31 -9.14
CA PHE A 398 12.69 -4.71 -10.43
C PHE A 398 13.99 -3.90 -10.33
N ILE A 399 14.58 -3.52 -11.47
CA ILE A 399 15.82 -2.73 -11.51
C ILE A 399 15.59 -1.25 -11.09
N ASP A 400 14.46 -0.69 -11.48
CA ASP A 400 13.89 0.60 -11.09
C ASP A 400 12.35 0.44 -11.08
N GLY A 401 11.57 1.49 -10.82
CA GLY A 401 10.11 1.46 -10.83
C GLY A 401 9.49 0.93 -9.54
N ASN A 402 10.27 0.33 -8.64
CA ASN A 402 9.80 -0.28 -7.39
C ASN A 402 9.00 0.69 -6.50
N GLY A 403 9.50 1.91 -6.24
CA GLY A 403 8.79 2.89 -5.41
C GLY A 403 7.44 3.31 -6.00
N ARG A 404 7.42 3.57 -7.32
CA ARG A 404 6.21 3.94 -8.08
C ARG A 404 5.19 2.80 -8.12
N THR A 405 5.64 1.59 -8.47
CA THR A 405 4.81 0.37 -8.52
C THR A 405 4.24 0.02 -7.14
N GLY A 406 5.06 0.13 -6.08
CA GLY A 406 4.62 -0.10 -4.70
C GLY A 406 3.56 0.89 -4.23
N ARG A 407 3.61 2.16 -4.67
CA ARG A 407 2.56 3.15 -4.36
C ARG A 407 1.27 2.93 -5.17
N LEU A 408 1.37 2.44 -6.40
CA LEU A 408 0.21 2.01 -7.19
C LEU A 408 -0.45 0.76 -6.57
N LEU A 409 0.33 -0.22 -6.12
CA LEU A 409 -0.19 -1.43 -5.46
C LEU A 409 -0.87 -1.11 -4.12
N MET A 410 -0.28 -0.20 -3.33
CA MET A 410 -0.92 0.36 -2.13
C MET A 410 -2.29 0.99 -2.44
N ASN A 411 -2.37 1.82 -3.48
CA ASN A 411 -3.62 2.46 -3.88
C ASN A 411 -4.63 1.48 -4.49
N LEU A 412 -4.20 0.44 -5.21
CA LEU A 412 -5.08 -0.64 -5.68
C LEU A 412 -5.77 -1.36 -4.53
N ILE A 413 -5.05 -1.67 -3.45
CA ILE A 413 -5.62 -2.29 -2.24
C ILE A 413 -6.63 -1.33 -1.59
N LEU A 414 -6.25 -0.07 -1.37
CA LEU A 414 -7.12 0.95 -0.78
C LEU A 414 -8.41 1.18 -1.58
N MET A 415 -8.31 1.30 -2.91
CA MET A 415 -9.45 1.52 -3.79
C MET A 415 -10.37 0.29 -3.88
N ARG A 416 -9.81 -0.93 -3.82
CA ARG A 416 -10.60 -2.17 -3.66
C ARG A 416 -11.34 -2.23 -2.31
N SER A 417 -10.85 -1.51 -1.30
CA SER A 417 -11.52 -1.29 -0.01
C SER A 417 -12.37 -0.01 0.04
N GLY A 418 -12.58 0.67 -1.08
CA GLY A 418 -13.41 1.88 -1.20
C GLY A 418 -12.72 3.21 -0.87
N PHE A 419 -11.47 3.20 -0.42
CA PHE A 419 -10.74 4.43 -0.12
C PHE A 419 -10.29 5.14 -1.40
N PRO A 420 -10.29 6.49 -1.43
CA PRO A 420 -9.70 7.23 -2.55
C PRO A 420 -8.18 6.98 -2.65
N PRO A 421 -7.57 7.09 -3.85
CA PRO A 421 -6.13 6.90 -4.03
C PRO A 421 -5.33 7.89 -3.18
N VAL A 422 -4.46 7.36 -2.32
CA VAL A 422 -3.71 8.14 -1.35
C VAL A 422 -2.51 8.83 -2.00
N ILE A 423 -2.21 10.03 -1.50
CA ILE A 423 -1.14 10.89 -2.02
C ILE A 423 -0.13 11.19 -0.90
N ILE A 424 1.01 10.51 -0.98
CA ILE A 424 2.23 10.88 -0.25
C ILE A 424 2.80 12.11 -0.97
N LYS A 425 2.89 13.26 -0.30
CA LYS A 425 3.29 14.53 -0.95
C LYS A 425 4.82 14.65 -1.02
N LYS A 426 5.34 15.39 -2.00
CA LYS A 426 6.79 15.63 -2.21
C LYS A 426 7.50 16.16 -0.94
N SER A 427 6.78 16.96 -0.14
CA SER A 427 7.20 17.45 1.19
C SER A 427 7.55 16.33 2.17
N ASP A 428 6.85 15.21 2.07
CA ASP A 428 6.85 14.14 3.07
C ASP A 428 7.97 13.12 2.80
N ARG A 429 8.74 13.28 1.71
CA ARG A 429 9.78 12.37 1.20
C ARG A 429 10.75 11.90 2.30
N LEU A 430 11.23 12.81 3.15
CA LEU A 430 12.18 12.49 4.22
C LEU A 430 11.52 11.67 5.35
N ALA A 431 10.24 11.92 5.64
CA ALA A 431 9.48 11.13 6.62
C ALA A 431 9.19 9.72 6.06
N TYR A 432 8.70 9.64 4.81
CA TYR A 432 8.45 8.40 4.09
C TYR A 432 9.66 7.43 4.11
N TYR A 433 10.84 7.86 3.68
CA TYR A 433 12.02 6.99 3.71
C TYR A 433 12.46 6.64 5.14
N SER A 434 12.41 7.57 6.10
CA SER A 434 12.78 7.26 7.49
C SER A 434 11.79 6.33 8.20
N TYR A 435 10.54 6.22 7.74
CA TYR A 435 9.60 5.19 8.19
C TYR A 435 9.82 3.84 7.49
N LEU A 436 10.27 3.82 6.23
CA LEU A 436 10.75 2.59 5.59
C LEU A 436 12.02 2.05 6.28
N ASP A 437 12.96 2.92 6.66
CA ASP A 437 14.15 2.53 7.43
C ASP A 437 13.79 1.96 8.81
N GLN A 438 12.77 2.50 9.50
CA GLN A 438 12.26 1.96 10.76
C GLN A 438 11.55 0.60 10.58
N ALA A 439 10.85 0.41 9.46
CA ALA A 439 10.26 -0.87 9.09
C ALA A 439 11.34 -1.94 8.80
N ASN A 440 12.43 -1.57 8.11
CA ASN A 440 13.63 -2.40 7.94
C ASN A 440 14.30 -2.75 9.29
N ASP A 441 14.25 -1.83 10.25
CA ASP A 441 14.70 -2.03 11.64
C ASP A 441 13.68 -2.81 12.50
N GLY A 442 12.53 -3.23 11.95
CA GLY A 442 11.58 -4.14 12.59
C GLY A 442 10.32 -3.52 13.22
N ASP A 443 10.08 -2.21 13.07
CA ASP A 443 8.80 -1.59 13.47
C ASP A 443 8.08 -0.94 12.27
N VAL A 444 7.05 -1.62 11.76
CA VAL A 444 6.22 -1.16 10.64
C VAL A 444 5.15 -0.13 11.05
N ARG A 445 4.83 0.01 12.34
CA ARG A 445 3.70 0.84 12.81
C ARG A 445 3.88 2.34 12.54
N PRO A 446 5.09 2.94 12.62
CA PRO A 446 5.32 4.31 12.14
C PRO A 446 4.93 4.53 10.68
N LEU A 447 5.17 3.55 9.80
CA LEU A 447 4.77 3.62 8.39
C LEU A 447 3.24 3.50 8.24
N ILE A 448 2.61 2.57 8.95
CA ILE A 448 1.15 2.41 8.95
C ILE A 448 0.46 3.71 9.40
N ARG A 449 0.92 4.33 10.50
CA ARG A 449 0.44 5.63 11.00
C ARG A 449 0.69 6.77 9.99
N PHE A 450 1.79 6.72 9.25
CA PHE A 450 2.09 7.69 8.20
C PHE A 450 1.15 7.57 7.00
N ILE A 451 0.88 6.35 6.52
CA ILE A 451 -0.11 6.13 5.46
C ILE A 451 -1.50 6.52 5.95
N ALA A 452 -1.89 6.18 7.18
CA ALA A 452 -3.16 6.61 7.78
C ALA A 452 -3.30 8.14 7.81
N LYS A 453 -2.25 8.88 8.18
CA LYS A 453 -2.22 10.35 8.11
C LYS A 453 -2.32 10.88 6.67
N CYS A 454 -1.75 10.19 5.69
CA CYS A 454 -1.92 10.55 4.28
C CYS A 454 -3.36 10.29 3.81
N THR A 455 -3.99 9.19 4.23
CA THR A 455 -5.40 8.86 3.95
C THR A 455 -6.36 9.87 4.55
N GLU A 456 -6.17 10.21 5.84
CA GLU A 456 -6.91 11.29 6.53
C GLU A 456 -6.84 12.60 5.77
N ARG A 457 -5.62 13.01 5.38
CA ARG A 457 -5.39 14.24 4.60
C ARG A 457 -6.12 14.20 3.26
N THR A 458 -6.01 13.11 2.52
CA THR A 458 -6.70 12.92 1.23
C THR A 458 -8.22 13.00 1.40
N LEU A 459 -8.81 12.28 2.36
CA LEU A 459 -10.25 12.32 2.64
C LEU A 459 -10.72 13.73 3.03
N THR A 460 -9.97 14.41 3.90
CA THR A 460 -10.29 15.78 4.35
C THR A 460 -10.23 16.77 3.18
N GLU A 461 -9.20 16.65 2.32
CA GLU A 461 -9.06 17.48 1.11
C GLU A 461 -10.23 17.23 0.13
N PHE A 462 -10.68 15.99 -0.05
CA PHE A 462 -11.88 15.66 -0.85
C PHE A 462 -13.17 16.25 -0.27
N ILE A 463 -13.44 16.02 1.02
CA ILE A 463 -14.66 16.50 1.69
C ILE A 463 -14.72 18.03 1.63
N HIS A 464 -13.62 18.72 1.95
CA HIS A 464 -13.53 20.18 1.90
C HIS A 464 -13.74 20.73 0.48
N GLN A 465 -13.07 20.17 -0.54
CA GLN A 465 -13.22 20.63 -1.92
C GLN A 465 -14.60 20.36 -2.51
N SER A 466 -15.31 19.34 -2.02
CA SER A 466 -16.65 18.98 -2.52
C SER A 466 -17.79 19.91 -2.04
N GLN A 467 -17.53 20.76 -1.04
CA GLN A 467 -18.50 21.74 -0.55
C GLN A 467 -18.42 23.05 -1.33
N PRO A 468 -19.56 23.69 -1.66
CA PRO A 468 -19.54 25.02 -2.27
C PRO A 468 -18.95 26.04 -1.29
N THR A 469 -17.87 26.71 -1.69
CA THR A 469 -17.22 27.74 -0.89
C THR A 469 -18.20 28.88 -0.59
N ARG A 470 -18.57 29.03 0.68
CA ARG A 470 -19.26 30.26 1.13
C ARG A 470 -18.32 31.42 0.91
N SER A 471 -18.74 32.39 0.10
CA SER A 471 -17.94 33.55 -0.30
C SER A 471 -17.81 34.57 0.83
N THR A 472 -17.10 34.23 1.91
CA THR A 472 -16.41 35.21 2.73
C THR A 472 -15.27 35.78 1.91
N GLY A 473 -15.36 37.05 1.53
CA GLY A 473 -14.36 37.75 0.72
C GLY A 473 -13.05 37.94 1.48
N GLN A 474 -12.22 36.90 1.52
CA GLN A 474 -10.82 36.98 1.89
C GLN A 474 -10.03 36.12 0.92
N GLU A 475 -9.28 36.80 0.06
CA GLU A 475 -8.52 36.25 -1.05
C GLU A 475 -7.39 35.35 -0.50
N LEU A 476 -7.58 34.03 -0.58
CA LEU A 476 -6.59 33.06 -0.18
C LEU A 476 -5.51 33.03 -1.26
N THR A 477 -4.46 33.82 -1.04
CA THR A 477 -3.37 34.06 -1.98
C THR A 477 -2.63 32.77 -2.33
N LEU A 478 -3.09 32.08 -3.37
CA LEU A 478 -2.26 31.21 -4.20
C LEU A 478 -1.38 32.09 -5.09
N ALA A 479 -0.49 32.85 -4.45
CA ALA A 479 0.49 33.69 -5.13
C ALA A 479 1.52 32.79 -5.83
N ASP A 480 1.34 32.65 -7.14
CA ASP A 480 2.39 32.69 -8.15
C ASP A 480 1.66 32.96 -9.48
N ASP A 481 1.53 34.26 -9.77
CA ASP A 481 0.75 34.83 -10.87
C ASP A 481 1.25 34.35 -12.24
N ASP A 482 0.30 34.11 -13.15
CA ASP A 482 0.10 35.00 -14.30
C ASP A 482 -1.16 34.51 -15.05
N ASP A 483 -2.05 35.44 -15.37
CA ASP A 483 -3.34 35.18 -16.03
C ASP A 483 -3.24 35.52 -17.52
N ASP A 484 -3.50 34.52 -18.37
CA ASP A 484 -3.93 34.69 -19.76
C ASP A 484 -4.56 33.36 -20.22
N GLY A 485 -5.81 33.41 -20.68
CA GLY A 485 -6.61 32.22 -20.95
C GLY A 485 -6.81 31.92 -22.44
N ASP A 486 -7.09 30.65 -22.75
CA ASP A 486 -7.91 30.28 -23.92
C ASP A 486 -8.65 28.94 -23.68
N GLU A 487 -9.96 28.92 -23.92
CA GLU A 487 -10.83 27.75 -23.62
C GLU A 487 -10.98 26.81 -24.83
N ASN A 488 -10.03 25.90 -25.01
CA ASN A 488 -10.16 24.81 -26.00
C ASN A 488 -10.95 23.62 -25.42
N ASN A 489 -12.28 23.67 -25.59
CA ASN A 489 -13.29 22.78 -25.01
C ASN A 489 -13.16 21.29 -25.43
N ASP A 490 -12.55 21.01 -26.59
CA ASP A 490 -12.47 19.65 -27.18
C ASP A 490 -11.68 18.63 -26.34
N GLY A 491 -10.79 19.09 -25.44
CA GLY A 491 -10.01 18.22 -24.56
C GLY A 491 -10.81 17.55 -23.44
N ILE A 492 -12.04 18.01 -23.16
CA ILE A 492 -12.78 17.62 -21.94
C ILE A 492 -13.33 16.19 -22.00
N ASN A 493 -13.91 15.77 -23.12
CA ASN A 493 -14.57 14.46 -23.24
C ASN A 493 -13.60 13.27 -23.12
N LEU A 494 -12.39 13.38 -23.69
CA LEU A 494 -11.35 12.33 -23.64
C LEU A 494 -10.74 12.12 -22.24
N ILE A 495 -11.08 12.99 -21.28
CA ILE A 495 -10.58 12.89 -19.90
C ILE A 495 -11.64 12.27 -18.98
N GLU A 496 -12.93 12.47 -19.23
CA GLU A 496 -13.98 11.80 -18.43
C GLU A 496 -13.93 10.27 -18.55
N GLU A 497 -13.59 9.73 -19.74
CA GLU A 497 -13.37 8.28 -19.96
C GLU A 497 -12.04 7.75 -19.41
N ARG A 498 -11.08 8.61 -19.04
CA ARG A 498 -9.81 8.22 -18.40
C ARG A 498 -9.88 8.31 -16.87
N ILE A 499 -10.75 9.17 -16.37
CA ILE A 499 -11.01 9.38 -14.94
C ILE A 499 -12.35 8.71 -14.59
N ILE A 500 -12.46 7.41 -14.91
CA ILE A 500 -13.58 6.56 -14.48
C ILE A 500 -13.42 6.24 -12.99
N ILE A 501 -13.77 7.27 -12.22
CA ILE A 501 -14.47 7.30 -10.92
C ILE A 501 -14.37 6.02 -10.07
N VAL A 502 -13.71 6.18 -8.91
CA VAL A 502 -13.96 5.41 -7.66
C VAL A 502 -15.35 5.73 -7.15
#